data_AF-A0A849DSA5-F1
#
_entry.id   AF-A0A849DSA5-F1
#
_cell.length_a   1.000
_cell.length_b   1.000
_cell.length_c   1.000
_cell.angle_alpha   90.00
_cell.angle_beta   90.00
_cell.angle_gamma   90.00
#
_symmetry.space_group_name_H-M   'P 1'
#
loop_
_entity.id
_entity.type
_entity.pdbx_description
1 polymer ?
#
loop_
_entity_poly.entity_id
_entity_poly.type
_entity_poly.pdbx_seq_one_letter_code
_entity_poly.pdbx_strand_id
1 'polypeptide(L)'
;MKYKHIIWDWNGTLWDDTWLCVEINNHMLRRRNLPDITLETYQAKLCFPVTDYYCQLGFDYQKDPYHQLAEEFIAEYEKRRFECELQPGARE
;
A
#
# COMPACT_ATOMS: atom_id res chain seq x y z
N MET A 1 19.12 27.13 -12.88
CA MET A 1 18.38 25.93 -12.43
C MET A 1 18.49 24.85 -13.50
N LYS A 2 18.92 23.63 -13.15
CA LYS A 2 19.18 22.54 -14.12
C LYS A 2 17.89 21.94 -14.70
N TYR A 3 16.81 21.93 -13.93
CA TYR A 3 15.50 21.39 -14.32
C TYR A 3 14.46 22.51 -14.37
N LYS A 4 13.51 22.40 -15.31
CA LYS A 4 12.40 23.35 -15.47
C LYS A 4 11.11 22.90 -14.77
N HIS A 5 10.95 21.59 -14.59
CA HIS A 5 9.78 20.97 -14.00
C HIS A 5 10.20 19.81 -13.09
N ILE A 6 9.40 19.58 -12.05
CA ILE A 6 9.49 18.43 -11.14
C ILE A 6 8.07 17.87 -11.05
N ILE A 7 7.95 16.54 -11.12
CA ILE A 7 6.69 15.82 -10.95
C ILE A 7 6.84 14.97 -9.71
N TRP A 8 5.92 15.10 -8.77
CA TRP A 8 5.89 14.34 -7.52
C TRP A 8 4.78 13.31 -7.58
N ASP A 9 5.10 12.11 -7.11
CA ASP A 9 4.10 11.16 -6.69
C ASP A 9 3.60 11.49 -5.27
N TRP A 10 2.46 10.94 -4.88
CA TRP A 10 1.88 11.13 -3.55
C TRP A 10 2.34 10.04 -2.58
N ASN A 11 1.82 8.82 -2.75
CA ASN A 11 1.99 7.71 -1.82
C ASN A 11 3.47 7.29 -1.75
N GLY A 12 4.00 7.15 -0.54
CA GLY A 12 5.41 6.86 -0.30
C GLY A 12 6.41 7.91 -0.78
N THR A 13 5.97 9.05 -1.34
CA THR A 13 6.85 10.11 -1.87
C THR A 13 6.66 11.45 -1.15
N LEU A 14 5.44 12.00 -1.17
CA LEU A 14 5.10 13.19 -0.36
C LEU A 14 4.34 12.79 0.90
N TRP A 15 3.52 11.74 0.80
CA TRP A 15 2.72 11.17 1.88
C TRP A 15 3.52 10.03 2.52
N ASP A 16 3.71 10.07 3.84
CA ASP A 16 4.41 9.00 4.58
C ASP A 16 3.42 7.94 5.07
N ASP A 17 2.91 7.15 4.13
CA ASP A 17 1.85 6.15 4.33
C ASP A 17 2.28 4.72 4.09
N THR A 18 3.55 4.48 3.74
CA THR A 18 4.02 3.14 3.40
C THR A 18 3.81 2.17 4.58
N TRP A 19 4.03 2.64 5.81
CA TRP A 19 3.77 1.84 7.01
C TRP A 19 2.28 1.48 7.16
N LEU A 20 1.36 2.39 6.84
CA LEU A 20 -0.08 2.17 6.90
C LEU A 20 -0.50 1.12 5.87
N CYS A 21 0.04 1.21 4.65
CA CYS A 21 -0.17 0.21 3.60
C CYS A 21 0.24 -1.19 4.08
N VAL A 22 1.39 -1.33 4.75
CA VAL A 22 1.86 -2.62 5.30
C VAL A 22 0.91 -3.14 6.37
N GLU A 23 0.47 -2.28 7.29
CA GLU A 23 -0.48 -2.68 8.34
C GLU A 23 -1.82 -3.16 7.80
N ILE A 24 -2.37 -2.45 6.81
CA ILE A 24 -3.64 -2.84 6.17
C ILE A 24 -3.46 -4.19 5.44
N ASN A 25 -2.36 -4.36 4.69
CA ASN A 25 -2.06 -5.65 4.04
C ASN A 25 -1.98 -6.78 5.08
N ASN A 26 -1.25 -6.58 6.18
CA ASN A 26 -1.13 -7.59 7.25
C ASN A 26 -2.48 -7.88 7.92
N HIS A 27 -3.33 -6.88 8.12
CA HIS A 27 -4.70 -7.11 8.58
C HIS A 27 -5.49 -8.01 7.61
N MET A 28 -5.46 -7.70 6.32
CA MET A 28 -6.14 -8.47 5.28
C MET A 28 -5.61 -9.91 5.18
N LEU A 29 -4.29 -10.11 5.34
CA LEU A 29 -3.61 -11.40 5.31
C LEU A 29 -3.99 -12.27 6.51
N ARG A 30 -3.95 -11.73 7.74
CA ARG A 30 -4.33 -12.45 8.96
C ARG A 30 -5.78 -12.94 8.92
N ARG A 31 -6.70 -12.12 8.39
CA ARG A 31 -8.11 -12.51 8.19
C ARG A 31 -8.28 -13.75 7.32
N ARG A 32 -7.29 -14.06 6.48
CA ARG A 32 -7.26 -15.20 5.55
C ARG A 32 -6.27 -16.28 5.96
N ASN A 33 -5.70 -16.20 7.16
CA ASN A 33 -4.65 -17.09 7.66
C ASN A 33 -3.40 -17.13 6.76
N LEU A 34 -3.09 -16.02 6.09
CA LEU A 34 -1.87 -15.83 5.32
C LEU A 34 -0.78 -15.17 6.19
N PRO A 35 0.51 -15.42 5.92
CA PRO A 35 1.60 -14.86 6.71
C PRO A 35 1.72 -13.34 6.52
N ASP A 36 2.05 -12.63 7.60
CA ASP A 36 2.37 -11.20 7.55
C ASP A 36 3.62 -10.94 6.70
N ILE A 37 3.69 -9.73 6.15
CA ILE A 37 4.83 -9.18 5.44
C ILE A 37 5.49 -8.04 6.20
N THR A 38 6.79 -7.85 5.95
CA THR A 38 7.55 -6.71 6.44
C THR A 38 7.50 -5.55 5.43
N LEU A 39 7.97 -4.37 5.84
CA LEU A 39 8.13 -3.22 4.95
C LEU A 39 9.06 -3.53 3.77
N GLU A 40 10.16 -4.25 4.02
CA GLU A 40 11.11 -4.66 2.98
C GLU A 40 10.46 -5.60 1.98
N THR A 41 9.63 -6.53 2.48
CA THR A 41 8.86 -7.45 1.63
C THR A 41 7.83 -6.70 0.79
N TYR A 42 7.13 -5.74 1.40
CA TYR A 42 6.19 -4.86 0.69
C TYR A 42 6.88 -4.12 -0.45
N GLN A 43 7.99 -3.44 -0.18
CA GLN A 43 8.75 -2.68 -1.19
C GLN A 43 9.31 -3.58 -2.30
N ALA A 44 9.73 -4.80 -1.97
CA ALA A 44 10.29 -5.73 -2.95
C ALA A 44 9.21 -6.38 -3.85
N LYS A 45 8.00 -6.59 -3.33
CA LYS A 45 6.91 -7.29 -4.04
C LYS A 45 5.90 -6.37 -4.70
N LEU A 46 5.75 -5.12 -4.22
CA LEU A 46 4.77 -4.19 -4.75
C LEU A 46 4.99 -4.00 -6.26
N CYS A 47 3.96 -4.27 -7.04
CA CYS A 47 4.00 -4.16 -8.49
C CYS A 47 2.65 -3.73 -9.06
N PHE A 48 2.67 -3.29 -10.31
CA PHE A 48 1.48 -3.00 -11.08
C PHE A 48 1.36 -4.00 -12.25
N PRO A 49 0.16 -4.55 -12.52
CA PRO A 49 -1.11 -4.26 -11.82
C PRO A 49 -1.14 -4.83 -10.38
N VAL A 50 -1.93 -4.19 -9.50
CA VAL A 50 -2.05 -4.57 -8.08
C VAL A 50 -2.60 -6.00 -7.91
N THR A 51 -3.28 -6.52 -8.92
CA THR A 51 -3.70 -7.93 -8.96
C THR A 51 -2.51 -8.88 -8.83
N ASP A 52 -1.40 -8.56 -9.48
CA ASP A 52 -0.21 -9.42 -9.46
C ASP A 52 0.48 -9.34 -8.10
N TYR A 53 0.40 -8.19 -7.43
CA TYR A 53 0.90 -8.01 -6.06
C TYR A 53 0.11 -8.88 -5.07
N TYR A 54 -1.22 -8.81 -5.08
CA TYR A 54 -2.03 -9.65 -4.18
C TYR A 54 -1.86 -11.15 -4.48
N CYS A 55 -1.72 -11.54 -5.74
CA CYS A 55 -1.39 -12.93 -6.08
C CYS A 55 -0.05 -13.37 -5.44
N GLN A 56 0.99 -12.53 -5.48
CA GLN A 56 2.29 -12.79 -4.85
C GLN A 56 2.28 -12.82 -3.31
N LEU A 57 1.23 -12.27 -2.69
CA LEU A 57 0.97 -12.37 -1.26
C LEU A 57 0.19 -13.63 -0.86
N GLY A 58 -0.33 -14.38 -1.85
CA GLY A 58 -1.06 -15.62 -1.63
C GLY A 58 -2.59 -15.47 -1.54
N PHE A 59 -3.15 -14.32 -1.94
CA PHE A 59 -4.60 -14.19 -2.06
C PHE A 59 -5.15 -15.10 -3.17
N ASP A 60 -6.27 -15.77 -2.89
CA ASP A 60 -6.96 -16.66 -3.81
C ASP A 60 -8.21 -15.98 -4.37
N TYR A 61 -8.17 -15.55 -5.62
CA TYR A 61 -9.28 -14.84 -6.26
C TYR A 61 -10.54 -15.66 -6.50
N GLN A 62 -10.50 -16.99 -6.33
CA GLN A 62 -11.73 -17.78 -6.32
C GLN A 62 -12.52 -17.60 -5.01
N LYS A 63 -11.83 -17.27 -3.91
CA LYS A 63 -12.42 -17.06 -2.59
C LYS A 63 -12.59 -15.58 -2.26
N ASP A 64 -11.61 -14.77 -2.67
CA ASP A 64 -11.51 -13.35 -2.38
C ASP A 64 -11.38 -12.58 -3.70
N PRO A 65 -12.47 -12.30 -4.42
CA PRO A 65 -12.40 -11.56 -5.67
C PRO A 65 -11.63 -10.23 -5.50
N TYR A 66 -10.80 -9.88 -6.48
CA TYR A 66 -9.94 -8.68 -6.42
C TYR A 66 -10.70 -7.41 -6.00
N HIS A 67 -11.92 -7.19 -6.51
CA HIS A 67 -12.71 -6.00 -6.16
C HIS A 67 -12.99 -5.90 -4.66
N GLN A 68 -13.25 -7.03 -3.98
CA GLN A 68 -13.52 -7.04 -2.53
C GLN A 68 -12.24 -6.75 -1.74
N LEU A 69 -11.10 -7.26 -2.20
CA LEU A 69 -9.79 -6.96 -1.59
C LEU A 69 -9.43 -5.49 -1.75
N ALA A 70 -9.66 -4.93 -2.94
CA ALA A 70 -9.44 -3.51 -3.20
C ALA A 70 -10.37 -2.61 -2.38
N GLU A 71 -11.66 -2.95 -2.29
CA GLU A 71 -12.63 -2.23 -1.45
C GLU A 71 -12.27 -2.32 0.03
N GLU A 72 -11.86 -3.50 0.52
CA GLU A 72 -11.39 -3.70 1.90
C GLU A 72 -10.18 -2.80 2.19
N PHE A 73 -9.17 -2.82 1.30
CA PHE A 73 -7.98 -1.99 1.43
C PHE A 73 -8.33 -0.49 1.46
N ILE A 74 -9.12 -0.02 0.50
CA ILE A 74 -9.50 1.40 0.38
C ILE A 74 -10.35 1.83 1.58
N ALA A 75 -11.28 1.00 2.05
CA ALA A 75 -12.10 1.32 3.21
C ALA A 75 -11.28 1.49 4.48
N GLU A 76 -10.26 0.66 4.70
CA GLU A 76 -9.35 0.82 5.85
C GLU A 76 -8.38 1.99 5.65
N TYR A 77 -7.87 2.19 4.44
CA TYR A 77 -6.99 3.31 4.12
C TYR A 77 -7.69 4.65 4.33
N GLU A 78 -8.91 4.84 3.82
CA GLU A 78 -9.65 6.12 3.98
C GLU A 78 -9.94 6.47 5.44
N LYS A 79 -10.20 5.47 6.30
CA LYS A 79 -10.41 5.69 7.73
C LYS A 79 -9.15 6.19 8.44
N ARG A 80 -7.99 5.69 8.01
CA ARG A 80 -6.72 5.81 8.72
C ARG A 80 -5.72 6.76 8.06
N ARG A 81 -5.95 7.21 6.83
CA ARG A 81 -4.99 8.01 6.06
C ARG A 81 -4.55 9.28 6.76
N PHE A 82 -5.37 9.84 7.66
CA PHE A 82 -5.02 11.02 8.46
C PHE A 82 -4.14 10.73 9.67
N GLU A 83 -3.83 9.45 9.95
CA GLU A 83 -2.76 9.04 10.86
C GLU A 83 -1.37 9.26 10.25
N CYS A 84 -1.29 9.34 8.92
CA CYS A 84 -0.05 9.58 8.19
C CYS A 84 0.30 11.06 8.16
N GLU A 85 1.60 11.34 8.16
CA GLU A 85 2.15 12.68 7.99
C GLU A 85 2.75 12.85 6.58
N LEU A 86 3.30 14.04 6.31
CA LEU A 86 4.13 14.23 5.12
C LEU A 86 5.53 13.67 5.36
N GLN A 87 6.21 13.27 4.28
CA GLN A 87 7.63 12.92 4.36
C GLN A 87 8.46 14.10 4.90
N PRO A 88 9.53 13.84 5.68
CA PRO A 88 10.45 14.88 6.12
C PRO A 88 11.00 15.66 4.92
N GLY A 89 10.96 16.99 4.95
CA GLY A 89 11.42 17.82 3.85
C GLY A 89 10.35 18.18 2.80
N ALA A 90 9.12 17.68 2.92
CA ALA A 90 8.08 17.90 1.91
C ALA A 90 7.42 19.29 1.95
N ARG A 91 7.63 20.09 3.01
CA ARG A 91 7.04 21.44 3.15
C ARG A 91 8.03 22.57 2.84
N GLU A 92 9.31 22.23 2.73
CA GLU A 92 10.44 23.10 2.48
C GLU A 92 10.63 23.41 0.98
#